data_AF-A0A2Z2M833-F1
#
_entry.id   AF-A0A2Z2M833-F1
#
_cell.length_a   1.000
_cell.length_b   1.000
_cell.length_c   1.000
_cell.angle_alpha   90.00
_cell.angle_beta   90.00
_cell.angle_gamma   90.00
#
_symmetry.space_group_name_H-M   'P 1'
#
loop_
_entity.id
_entity.type
_entity.pdbx_description
1 polymer ?
#
loop_
_entity_poly.entity_id
_entity_poly.type
_entity_poly.pdbx_seq_one_letter_code
_entity_poly.pdbx_strand_id
1 'polypeptide(L)'
;MSYLQLVFKAVLGTVLAWLPTSPEIALEEAYLFPIYVGVTFAGIFYFQREIGLLPRDLITRNERSWSKIFLYSSLFTLVIGYPLGETLGTLDVQTLIIADVASGVVLLILGTLKGALLNLPDDIKDFSLSFLVGTAQGLSSPGFSRGLTSLITASIIESDARDAVRASLLASPAYFALRAVLLKESGLVGIEGIIVSSVSFFLSLIIIHSLLKLAAYGKKFLGGYALISLISILWR
;
A
#
# COMPACT_ATOMS: atom_id res chain seq x y z
N MET A 1 21.24 -19.71 7.75
CA MET A 1 20.78 -18.55 8.56
C MET A 1 20.04 -19.05 9.80
N SER A 2 20.01 -18.33 10.92
CA SER A 2 19.18 -18.77 12.05
C SER A 2 17.70 -18.49 11.78
N TYR A 3 16.81 -19.40 12.17
CA TYR A 3 15.36 -19.18 12.02
C TYR A 3 14.88 -17.91 12.72
N LEU A 4 15.55 -17.51 13.81
CA LEU A 4 15.26 -16.27 14.53
C LEU A 4 15.50 -15.03 13.64
N GLN A 5 16.63 -14.98 12.94
CA GLN A 5 16.96 -13.87 12.02
C GLN A 5 15.97 -13.81 10.87
N LEU A 6 15.59 -14.97 10.32
CA LEU A 6 14.61 -15.08 9.24
C LEU A 6 13.24 -14.53 9.66
N VAL A 7 12.75 -14.92 10.84
CA VAL A 7 11.47 -14.42 11.38
C VAL A 7 11.57 -12.93 11.68
N PHE A 8 12.67 -12.44 12.25
CA PHE A 8 12.85 -11.01 12.51
C PHE A 8 12.80 -10.18 11.23
N LYS A 9 13.49 -10.60 10.17
CA LYS A 9 13.48 -9.93 8.86
C LYS A 9 12.08 -9.97 8.23
N ALA A 10 11.37 -11.09 8.34
CA ALA A 10 9.97 -11.20 7.90
C ALA A 10 9.06 -10.22 8.65
N VAL A 11 9.16 -10.15 9.98
CA VAL A 11 8.37 -9.22 10.81
C VAL A 11 8.65 -7.77 10.41
N LEU A 12 9.93 -7.39 10.37
CA LEU A 12 10.35 -6.03 10.04
C LEU A 12 9.85 -5.62 8.65
N GLY A 13 10.10 -6.43 7.62
CA GLY A 13 9.69 -6.08 6.26
C GLY A 13 8.18 -6.06 6.06
N THR A 14 7.44 -6.93 6.76
CA THR A 14 5.97 -6.90 6.74
C THR A 14 5.45 -5.60 7.35
N VAL A 15 6.01 -5.19 8.50
CA VAL A 15 5.65 -3.91 9.14
C VAL A 15 5.94 -2.75 8.19
N LEU A 16 7.14 -2.71 7.60
CA LEU A 16 7.54 -1.64 6.68
C LEU A 16 6.67 -1.61 5.41
N ALA A 17 6.29 -2.76 4.85
CA ALA A 17 5.44 -2.83 3.64
C ALA A 17 4.07 -2.14 3.83
N TRP A 18 3.52 -2.17 5.05
CA TRP A 18 2.22 -1.57 5.37
C TRP A 18 2.31 -0.15 5.93
N LEU A 19 3.46 0.23 6.47
CA LEU A 19 3.71 1.54 7.06
C LEU A 19 4.10 2.57 6.00
N PRO A 20 4.22 3.86 6.37
CA PRO A 20 4.59 4.91 5.43
C PRO A 20 6.11 4.92 5.18
N THR A 21 6.69 3.76 4.92
CA THR A 21 8.10 3.52 4.66
C THR A 21 8.26 2.42 3.59
N SER A 22 9.42 2.36 2.95
CA SER A 22 9.72 1.33 1.96
C SER A 22 10.56 0.22 2.58
N PRO A 23 10.11 -1.06 2.54
CA PRO A 23 10.93 -2.18 3.01
C PRO A 23 12.20 -2.36 2.18
N GLU A 24 12.23 -1.91 0.93
CA GLU A 24 13.39 -1.92 0.03
C GLU A 24 14.62 -1.22 0.60
N ILE A 25 14.43 -0.23 1.47
CA ILE A 25 15.54 0.55 2.03
C ILE A 25 16.20 -0.19 3.20
N ALA A 26 15.46 -1.09 3.87
CA ALA A 26 15.89 -1.71 5.11
C ALA A 26 16.26 -3.21 4.98
N LEU A 27 15.90 -3.83 3.86
CA LEU A 27 16.03 -5.28 3.67
C LEU A 27 16.71 -5.61 2.35
N GLU A 28 17.48 -6.69 2.37
CA GLU A 28 18.02 -7.31 1.17
C GLU A 28 16.88 -7.86 0.30
N GLU A 29 17.05 -7.78 -1.02
CA GLU A 29 16.02 -8.17 -1.99
C GLU A 29 15.52 -9.62 -1.80
N ALA A 30 16.40 -10.52 -1.33
CA ALA A 30 16.06 -11.92 -1.11
C ALA A 30 14.87 -12.13 -0.16
N TYR A 31 14.68 -11.24 0.82
CA TYR A 31 13.55 -11.33 1.76
C TYR A 31 12.27 -10.71 1.19
N LEU A 32 12.39 -9.76 0.25
CA LEU A 32 11.25 -8.98 -0.23
C LEU A 32 10.27 -9.84 -1.02
N PHE A 33 10.76 -10.76 -1.87
CA PHE A 33 9.90 -11.66 -2.64
C PHE A 33 8.89 -12.43 -1.77
N PRO A 34 9.31 -13.28 -0.80
CA PRO A 34 8.35 -14.03 0.01
C PRO A 34 7.50 -13.12 0.92
N ILE A 35 8.03 -11.97 1.37
CA ILE A 35 7.23 -10.98 2.11
C ILE A 35 6.09 -10.48 1.23
N TYR A 36 6.39 -10.08 -0.01
CA TYR A 36 5.42 -9.58 -0.97
C TYR A 36 4.38 -10.62 -1.37
N VAL A 37 4.75 -11.89 -1.46
CA VAL A 37 3.79 -12.99 -1.60
C VAL A 37 2.84 -13.03 -0.39
N GLY A 38 3.38 -13.04 0.83
CA GLY A 38 2.58 -13.12 2.06
C GLY A 38 1.60 -11.95 2.24
N VAL A 39 2.07 -10.71 2.07
CA VAL A 39 1.25 -9.49 2.19
C VAL A 39 0.18 -9.43 1.08
N THR A 40 0.47 -9.91 -0.14
CA THR A 40 -0.50 -9.97 -1.25
C THR A 40 -1.66 -10.86 -0.88
N PHE A 41 -1.37 -12.09 -0.44
CA PHE A 41 -2.40 -13.04 -0.02
C PHE A 41 -3.20 -12.50 1.17
N ALA A 42 -2.55 -11.84 2.12
CA ALA A 42 -3.25 -11.25 3.26
C ALA A 42 -4.22 -10.15 2.85
N GLY A 43 -3.82 -9.28 1.91
CA GLY A 43 -4.69 -8.24 1.38
C GLY A 43 -5.92 -8.83 0.67
N ILE A 44 -5.72 -9.83 -0.20
CA ILE A 44 -6.83 -10.52 -0.89
C ILE A 44 -7.74 -11.22 0.12
N PHE A 45 -7.16 -11.94 1.09
CA PHE A 45 -7.92 -12.69 2.10
C PHE A 45 -8.71 -11.77 3.03
N TYR A 46 -8.12 -10.66 3.47
CA TYR A 46 -8.79 -9.70 4.35
C TYR A 46 -9.99 -9.05 3.65
N PHE A 47 -9.82 -8.65 2.39
CA PHE A 47 -10.86 -8.01 1.58
C PHE A 47 -11.66 -9.00 0.70
N GLN A 48 -11.66 -10.29 1.04
CA GLN A 48 -12.29 -11.33 0.23
C GLN A 48 -13.79 -11.09 0.00
N ARG A 49 -14.48 -10.41 0.93
CA ARG A 49 -15.90 -10.10 0.81
C ARG A 49 -16.13 -9.03 -0.24
N GLU A 50 -15.32 -7.98 -0.24
CA GLU A 50 -15.36 -6.89 -1.21
C GLU A 50 -14.97 -7.39 -2.59
N ILE A 51 -13.89 -8.17 -2.68
CA ILE A 51 -13.40 -8.74 -3.95
C ILE A 51 -14.39 -9.78 -4.49
N GLY A 52 -14.94 -10.65 -3.63
CA GLY A 52 -15.90 -11.68 -4.03
C GLY A 52 -17.23 -11.14 -4.56
N LEU A 53 -17.54 -9.87 -4.32
CA LEU A 53 -18.73 -9.20 -4.87
C LEU A 53 -18.52 -8.71 -6.31
N LEU A 54 -17.31 -8.79 -6.87
CA LEU A 54 -16.99 -8.35 -8.23
C LEU A 54 -17.97 -8.85 -9.31
N PRO A 55 -18.25 -10.17 -9.41
CA PRO A 55 -19.13 -10.68 -10.47
C PRO A 55 -20.54 -10.09 -10.35
N ARG A 56 -21.03 -9.90 -9.13
CA ARG A 56 -22.35 -9.32 -8.86
C ARG A 56 -22.37 -7.84 -9.23
N ASP A 57 -21.38 -7.08 -8.77
CA ASP A 57 -21.35 -5.62 -8.94
C ASP A 57 -21.16 -5.19 -10.41
N LEU A 58 -20.48 -6.01 -11.21
CA LEU A 58 -20.38 -5.82 -12.66
C LEU A 58 -21.73 -5.98 -13.37
N ILE A 59 -22.60 -6.87 -12.86
CA ILE A 59 -23.92 -7.13 -13.43
C ILE A 59 -24.95 -6.09 -12.97
N THR A 60 -24.94 -5.74 -11.68
CA THR A 60 -26.00 -4.91 -11.07
C THR A 60 -25.78 -3.41 -11.21
N ARG A 61 -24.65 -2.96 -11.78
CA ARG A 61 -24.30 -1.53 -11.96
C ARG A 61 -24.45 -0.69 -10.68
N ASN A 62 -24.13 -1.27 -9.52
CA ASN A 62 -24.29 -0.61 -8.22
C ASN A 62 -23.45 0.68 -8.12
N GLU A 63 -23.98 1.73 -7.48
CA GLU A 63 -23.48 3.12 -7.56
C GLU A 63 -22.17 3.36 -6.78
N ARG A 64 -21.93 2.68 -5.65
CA ARG A 64 -20.62 2.67 -4.97
C ARG A 64 -20.17 1.25 -4.72
N SER A 65 -19.03 0.86 -5.28
CA SER A 65 -18.55 -0.51 -5.18
C SER A 65 -17.06 -0.57 -4.91
N TRP A 66 -16.72 -0.97 -3.67
CA TRP A 66 -15.34 -1.30 -3.29
C TRP A 66 -14.73 -2.35 -4.21
N SER A 67 -15.54 -3.25 -4.77
CA SER A 67 -15.07 -4.26 -5.71
C SER A 67 -14.58 -3.62 -7.04
N LYS A 68 -15.27 -2.60 -7.54
CA LYS A 68 -14.80 -1.77 -8.67
C LYS A 68 -13.53 -1.00 -8.31
N ILE A 69 -13.45 -0.44 -7.09
CA ILE A 69 -12.24 0.27 -6.64
C ILE A 69 -11.04 -0.66 -6.66
N PHE A 70 -11.18 -1.87 -6.12
CA PHE A 70 -10.14 -2.91 -6.18
C PHE A 70 -9.72 -3.21 -7.62
N LEU A 71 -10.67 -3.51 -8.51
CA LEU A 71 -10.37 -3.90 -9.89
C LEU A 71 -9.69 -2.79 -10.67
N TYR A 72 -10.27 -1.58 -10.66
CA TYR A 72 -9.74 -0.46 -11.43
C TYR A 72 -8.41 0.02 -10.89
N SER A 73 -8.26 0.13 -9.55
CA SER A 73 -6.96 0.48 -8.99
C SER A 73 -5.90 -0.55 -9.33
N SER A 74 -6.23 -1.85 -9.32
CA SER A 74 -5.31 -2.91 -9.75
C SER A 74 -4.89 -2.75 -11.21
N LEU A 75 -5.86 -2.48 -12.11
CA LEU A 75 -5.58 -2.22 -13.52
C LEU A 75 -4.71 -0.98 -13.70
N PHE A 76 -5.02 0.13 -13.04
CA PHE A 76 -4.23 1.35 -13.14
C PHE A 76 -2.84 1.22 -12.55
N THR A 77 -2.67 0.46 -11.47
CA THR A 77 -1.35 0.10 -10.92
C THR A 77 -0.49 -0.59 -11.99
N LEU A 78 -1.06 -1.59 -12.69
CA LEU A 78 -0.33 -2.40 -13.65
C LEU A 78 -0.10 -1.71 -15.01
N VAL A 79 -1.12 -1.01 -15.52
CA VAL A 79 -1.14 -0.48 -16.89
C VAL A 79 -0.57 0.94 -16.97
N ILE A 80 -0.67 1.72 -15.90
CA ILE A 80 -0.27 3.14 -15.91
C ILE A 80 0.81 3.39 -14.87
N GLY A 81 0.51 3.12 -13.60
CA GLY A 81 1.40 3.46 -12.50
C GLY A 81 2.77 2.80 -12.61
N TYR A 82 2.81 1.49 -12.87
CA TYR A 82 4.07 0.77 -12.99
C TYR A 82 4.91 1.20 -14.20
N PRO A 83 4.38 1.25 -15.44
CA PRO A 83 5.16 1.76 -16.57
C PRO A 83 5.70 3.18 -16.35
N LEU A 84 4.92 4.07 -15.74
CA LEU A 84 5.41 5.40 -15.38
C LEU A 84 6.51 5.33 -14.32
N GLY A 85 6.34 4.49 -13.29
CA GLY A 85 7.36 4.27 -12.27
C GLY A 85 8.67 3.74 -12.88
N GLU A 86 8.57 2.77 -13.78
CA GLU A 86 9.71 2.19 -14.49
C GLU A 86 10.46 3.24 -15.31
N THR A 87 9.77 4.17 -15.98
CA THR A 87 10.42 5.26 -16.73
C THR A 87 11.21 6.23 -15.85
N LEU A 88 10.87 6.34 -14.55
CA LEU A 88 11.62 7.15 -13.59
C LEU A 88 12.93 6.47 -13.15
N GLY A 89 13.07 5.17 -13.42
CA GLY A 89 14.24 4.37 -13.05
C GLY A 89 14.39 4.17 -11.54
N THR A 90 15.52 3.59 -11.14
CA THR A 90 15.89 3.46 -9.71
C THR A 90 16.40 4.81 -9.21
N LEU A 91 15.73 5.36 -8.21
CA LEU A 91 16.15 6.60 -7.57
C LEU A 91 17.20 6.31 -6.51
N ASP A 92 18.12 7.26 -6.32
CA ASP A 92 19.10 7.19 -5.24
C ASP A 92 18.40 7.24 -3.87
N VAL A 93 19.02 6.63 -2.86
CA VAL A 93 18.50 6.54 -1.50
C VAL A 93 18.19 7.93 -0.93
N GLN A 94 19.03 8.94 -1.20
CA GLN A 94 18.76 10.31 -0.74
C GLN A 94 17.49 10.88 -1.36
N THR A 95 17.23 10.60 -2.64
CA THR A 95 16.02 11.08 -3.33
C THR A 95 14.77 10.38 -2.82
N LEU A 96 14.85 9.07 -2.53
CA LEU A 96 13.76 8.32 -1.90
C LEU A 96 13.43 8.85 -0.50
N ILE A 97 14.45 9.17 0.32
CA ILE A 97 14.24 9.77 1.63
C ILE A 97 13.54 11.13 1.47
N ILE A 98 14.04 12.02 0.61
CA ILE A 98 13.45 13.35 0.41
C ILE A 98 11.97 13.23 -0.03
N ALA A 99 11.68 12.30 -0.93
CA ALA A 99 10.31 12.10 -1.42
C ALA A 99 9.37 11.49 -0.38
N ASP A 100 9.83 10.53 0.43
CA ASP A 100 9.06 9.99 1.55
C ASP A 100 8.75 11.10 2.57
N VAL A 101 9.73 11.96 2.88
CA VAL A 101 9.57 13.09 3.79
C VAL A 101 8.59 14.12 3.24
N ALA A 102 8.75 14.51 1.97
CA ALA A 102 7.83 15.43 1.30
C ALA A 102 6.40 14.87 1.30
N SER A 103 6.24 13.57 1.02
CA SER A 103 4.97 12.87 1.07
C SER A 103 4.38 12.85 2.49
N GLY A 104 5.20 12.62 3.51
CA GLY A 104 4.80 12.72 4.91
C GLY A 104 4.29 14.12 5.28
N VAL A 105 4.97 15.18 4.84
CA VAL A 105 4.53 16.57 5.03
C VAL A 105 3.20 16.83 4.32
N VAL A 106 3.04 16.39 3.07
CA VAL A 106 1.77 16.50 2.34
C VAL A 106 0.65 15.80 3.10
N LEU A 107 0.88 14.59 3.60
CA LEU A 107 -0.12 13.86 4.38
C LEU A 107 -0.45 14.55 5.71
N LEU A 108 0.52 15.17 6.38
CA LEU A 108 0.28 16.02 7.56
C LEU A 108 -0.63 17.19 7.22
N ILE A 109 -0.37 17.89 6.12
CA ILE A 109 -1.22 19.00 5.65
C ILE A 109 -2.65 18.50 5.41
N LEU A 110 -2.83 17.42 4.65
CA LEU A 110 -4.14 16.80 4.42
C LEU A 110 -4.83 16.32 5.70
N GLY A 111 -4.04 15.93 6.71
CA GLY A 111 -4.49 15.62 8.06
C GLY A 111 -5.05 16.83 8.82
N THR A 112 -4.69 18.06 8.46
CA THR A 112 -5.19 19.28 9.12
C THR A 112 -6.39 19.93 8.40
N LEU A 113 -6.63 19.58 7.14
CA LEU A 113 -7.73 20.15 6.35
C LEU A 113 -9.11 19.65 6.83
N LYS A 114 -10.09 20.57 6.85
CA LYS A 114 -11.50 20.29 7.16
C LYS A 114 -12.26 19.83 5.91
N GLY A 115 -11.97 18.62 5.44
CA GLY A 115 -12.68 18.00 4.32
C GLY A 115 -11.78 17.26 3.34
N ALA A 116 -12.37 16.76 2.26
CA ALA A 116 -11.64 16.33 1.06
C ALA A 116 -11.20 17.57 0.27
N LEU A 117 -10.09 17.46 -0.45
CA LEU A 117 -9.60 18.54 -1.31
C LEU A 117 -10.42 18.63 -2.61
N LEU A 118 -10.85 17.48 -3.13
CA LEU A 118 -11.69 17.38 -4.31
C LEU A 118 -13.06 16.83 -3.90
N ASN A 119 -14.10 17.66 -4.02
CA ASN A 119 -15.48 17.24 -3.83
C ASN A 119 -16.04 16.76 -5.18
N LEU A 120 -15.85 15.48 -5.47
CA LEU A 120 -16.29 14.86 -6.72
C LEU A 120 -17.70 14.28 -6.59
N PRO A 121 -18.55 14.42 -7.62
CA PRO A 121 -19.79 13.66 -7.76
C PRO A 121 -19.56 12.15 -7.59
N ASP A 122 -20.51 11.45 -6.94
CA ASP A 122 -20.37 10.03 -6.58
C ASP A 122 -20.16 9.12 -7.81
N ASP A 123 -20.70 9.48 -8.96
CA ASP A 123 -20.60 8.74 -10.23
C ASP A 123 -19.17 8.69 -10.78
N ILE A 124 -18.39 9.76 -10.59
CA ILE A 124 -16.98 9.81 -11.01
C ILE A 124 -16.01 9.53 -9.88
N LYS A 125 -16.46 9.64 -8.62
CA LYS A 125 -15.63 9.50 -7.44
C LYS A 125 -14.90 8.16 -7.38
N ASP A 126 -15.62 7.05 -7.58
CA ASP A 126 -15.04 5.69 -7.54
C ASP A 126 -13.96 5.52 -8.63
N PHE A 127 -14.19 6.04 -9.83
CA PHE A 127 -13.23 5.99 -10.93
C PHE A 127 -11.99 6.83 -10.62
N SER A 128 -12.17 8.09 -10.22
CA SER A 128 -11.06 8.99 -9.89
C SER A 128 -10.24 8.47 -8.71
N LEU A 129 -10.90 7.91 -7.68
CA LEU A 129 -10.23 7.28 -6.55
C LEU A 129 -9.39 6.09 -7.02
N SER A 130 -9.96 5.21 -7.82
CA SER A 130 -9.26 4.05 -8.38
C SER A 130 -8.05 4.46 -9.22
N PHE A 131 -8.24 5.46 -10.08
CA PHE A 131 -7.20 5.99 -10.96
C PHE A 131 -6.04 6.59 -10.18
N LEU A 132 -6.32 7.52 -9.25
CA LEU A 132 -5.26 8.17 -8.48
C LEU A 132 -4.55 7.19 -7.54
N VAL A 133 -5.31 6.36 -6.81
CA VAL A 133 -4.73 5.38 -5.89
C VAL A 133 -3.92 4.33 -6.65
N GLY A 134 -4.46 3.76 -7.72
CA GLY A 134 -3.76 2.75 -8.52
C GLY A 134 -2.49 3.32 -9.17
N THR A 135 -2.60 4.49 -9.81
CA THR A 135 -1.44 5.14 -10.42
C THR A 135 -0.37 5.47 -9.38
N ALA A 136 -0.75 6.02 -8.22
CA ALA A 136 0.19 6.33 -7.14
C ALA A 136 0.88 5.08 -6.59
N GLN A 137 0.17 3.96 -6.48
CA GLN A 137 0.79 2.69 -6.08
C GLN A 137 1.79 2.19 -7.11
N GLY A 138 1.45 2.18 -8.40
CA GLY A 138 2.40 1.75 -9.42
C GLY A 138 3.63 2.68 -9.51
N LEU A 139 3.43 3.99 -9.35
CA LEU A 139 4.50 4.99 -9.30
C LEU A 139 5.44 4.80 -8.11
N SER A 140 5.03 4.05 -7.09
CA SER A 140 5.90 3.74 -5.94
C SER A 140 6.93 2.64 -6.23
N SER A 141 6.84 1.97 -7.40
CA SER A 141 7.76 0.90 -7.81
C SER A 141 9.27 1.24 -7.82
N PRO A 142 9.72 2.50 -8.04
CA PRO A 142 11.12 2.91 -7.84
C PRO A 142 11.64 2.82 -6.40
N GLY A 143 10.77 2.50 -5.42
CA GLY A 143 11.14 2.39 -4.01
C GLY A 143 10.54 3.47 -3.11
N PHE A 144 9.57 4.25 -3.58
CA PHE A 144 8.83 5.18 -2.72
C PHE A 144 7.89 4.44 -1.77
N SER A 145 7.50 5.09 -0.68
CA SER A 145 6.47 4.55 0.20
C SER A 145 5.12 4.44 -0.50
N ARG A 146 4.74 3.21 -0.89
CA ARG A 146 3.41 2.87 -1.40
C ARG A 146 2.31 3.33 -0.43
N GLY A 147 2.54 3.15 0.87
CA GLY A 147 1.61 3.54 1.92
C GLY A 147 1.31 5.04 1.92
N LEU A 148 2.32 5.90 1.73
CA LEU A 148 2.12 7.35 1.68
C LEU A 148 1.44 7.77 0.38
N THR A 149 2.01 7.40 -0.76
CA THR A 149 1.57 7.86 -2.09
C THR A 149 0.10 7.52 -2.35
N SER A 150 -0.30 6.29 -2.03
CA SER A 150 -1.69 5.84 -2.19
C SER A 150 -2.64 6.44 -1.15
N LEU A 151 -2.20 6.70 0.08
CA LEU A 151 -3.05 7.31 1.10
C LEU A 151 -3.24 8.82 0.88
N ILE A 152 -2.22 9.52 0.38
CA ILE A 152 -2.30 10.93 -0.01
C ILE A 152 -3.36 11.08 -1.10
N THR A 153 -3.25 10.30 -2.17
CA THR A 153 -4.22 10.35 -3.27
C THR A 153 -5.63 9.96 -2.84
N ALA A 154 -5.77 8.94 -1.98
CA ALA A 154 -7.06 8.61 -1.40
C ALA A 154 -7.63 9.76 -0.55
N SER A 155 -6.81 10.42 0.28
CA SER A 155 -7.22 11.50 1.18
C SER A 155 -7.55 12.82 0.46
N ILE A 156 -7.13 12.98 -0.79
CA ILE A 156 -7.54 14.11 -1.64
C ILE A 156 -9.03 13.99 -2.01
N ILE A 157 -9.53 12.77 -2.22
CA ILE A 157 -10.90 12.49 -2.65
C ILE A 157 -11.81 12.12 -1.48
N GLU A 158 -11.33 11.28 -0.56
CA GLU A 158 -12.11 10.80 0.58
C GLU A 158 -11.96 11.74 1.77
N SER A 159 -13.09 12.27 2.23
CA SER A 159 -13.14 13.13 3.43
C SER A 159 -12.95 12.32 4.71
N ASP A 160 -13.43 11.08 4.71
CA ASP A 160 -13.31 10.15 5.83
C ASP A 160 -11.96 9.40 5.77
N ALA A 161 -11.19 9.46 6.85
CA ALA A 161 -9.87 8.84 6.89
C ALA A 161 -9.93 7.31 6.82
N ARG A 162 -11.00 6.69 7.32
CA ARG A 162 -11.17 5.24 7.28
C ARG A 162 -11.45 4.78 5.86
N ASP A 163 -12.27 5.51 5.11
CA ASP A 163 -12.50 5.23 3.68
C ASP A 163 -11.22 5.44 2.85
N ALA A 164 -10.46 6.52 3.12
CA ALA A 164 -9.18 6.76 2.44
C ALA A 164 -8.16 5.63 2.69
N VAL A 165 -8.01 5.21 3.96
CA VAL A 165 -7.14 4.08 4.35
C VAL A 165 -7.65 2.79 3.73
N ARG A 166 -8.96 2.55 3.73
CA ARG A 166 -9.54 1.37 3.10
C ARG A 166 -9.23 1.32 1.60
N ALA A 167 -9.38 2.42 0.87
CA ALA A 167 -9.07 2.49 -0.54
C ALA A 167 -7.57 2.20 -0.82
N SER A 168 -6.68 2.83 -0.05
CA SER A 168 -5.23 2.59 -0.14
C SER A 168 -4.86 1.12 0.12
N LEU A 169 -5.42 0.51 1.18
CA LEU A 169 -5.14 -0.89 1.53
C LEU A 169 -5.76 -1.86 0.53
N LEU A 170 -6.97 -1.58 0.05
CA LEU A 170 -7.67 -2.42 -0.90
C LEU A 170 -6.93 -2.51 -2.25
N ALA A 171 -6.34 -1.41 -2.72
CA ALA A 171 -5.55 -1.40 -3.95
C ALA A 171 -4.19 -2.11 -3.83
N SER A 172 -3.66 -2.24 -2.60
CA SER A 172 -2.29 -2.73 -2.34
C SER A 172 -1.94 -4.14 -2.87
N PRO A 173 -2.86 -5.12 -2.96
CA PRO A 173 -2.50 -6.46 -3.42
C PRO A 173 -1.91 -6.48 -4.83
N ALA A 174 -2.39 -5.61 -5.74
CA ALA A 174 -1.86 -5.55 -7.09
C ALA A 174 -0.41 -5.06 -7.12
N TYR A 175 -0.08 -4.05 -6.31
CA TYR A 175 1.29 -3.57 -6.16
C TYR A 175 2.20 -4.67 -5.59
N PHE A 176 1.79 -5.33 -4.51
CA PHE A 176 2.61 -6.37 -3.90
C PHE A 176 2.77 -7.59 -4.80
N ALA A 177 1.72 -7.99 -5.52
CA ALA A 177 1.79 -9.06 -6.50
C ALA A 177 2.79 -8.73 -7.62
N LEU A 178 2.72 -7.51 -8.16
CA LEU A 178 3.66 -7.01 -9.15
C LEU A 178 5.10 -7.05 -8.62
N ARG A 179 5.35 -6.50 -7.43
CA ARG A 179 6.69 -6.49 -6.84
C ARG A 179 7.22 -7.90 -6.56
N ALA A 180 6.35 -8.82 -6.13
CA ALA A 180 6.72 -10.23 -5.98
C ALA A 180 7.11 -10.86 -7.33
N VAL A 181 6.40 -10.58 -8.41
CA VAL A 181 6.75 -11.09 -9.75
C VAL A 181 8.11 -10.55 -10.20
N LEU A 182 8.38 -9.26 -9.99
CA LEU A 182 9.64 -8.62 -10.38
C LEU A 182 10.86 -9.13 -9.57
N LEU A 183 10.65 -9.50 -8.31
CA LEU A 183 11.73 -9.94 -7.40
C LEU A 183 11.85 -11.47 -7.31
N LYS A 184 11.12 -12.21 -8.15
CA LYS A 184 11.06 -13.68 -8.10
C LYS A 184 12.44 -14.34 -8.18
N GLU A 185 13.31 -13.83 -9.05
CA GLU A 185 14.62 -14.44 -9.34
C GLU A 185 15.66 -14.21 -8.22
N SER A 186 15.51 -13.13 -7.43
CA SER A 186 16.41 -12.82 -6.30
C SER A 186 15.88 -13.33 -4.96
N GLY A 187 14.64 -13.83 -4.91
CA GLY A 187 13.93 -14.20 -3.69
C GLY A 187 14.36 -15.50 -3.02
N LEU A 188 14.18 -15.57 -1.70
CA LEU A 188 14.28 -16.84 -0.95
C LEU A 188 13.21 -17.83 -1.41
N VAL A 189 13.63 -19.06 -1.71
CA VAL A 189 12.78 -20.17 -2.19
C VAL A 189 12.83 -21.34 -1.22
N GLY A 190 11.89 -22.28 -1.33
CA GLY A 190 11.82 -23.47 -0.47
C GLY A 190 11.28 -23.16 0.93
N ILE A 191 11.77 -23.88 1.95
CA ILE A 191 11.24 -23.81 3.32
C ILE A 191 11.40 -22.39 3.90
N GLU A 192 12.53 -21.74 3.65
CA GLU A 192 12.79 -20.38 4.13
C GLU A 192 11.77 -19.38 3.57
N GLY A 193 11.50 -19.42 2.26
CA GLY A 193 10.48 -18.59 1.61
C GLY A 193 9.06 -18.86 2.13
N ILE A 194 8.72 -20.12 2.40
CA ILE A 194 7.42 -20.50 3.00
C ILE A 194 7.27 -19.91 4.41
N ILE A 195 8.30 -19.97 5.23
CA ILE A 195 8.25 -19.40 6.59
C ILE A 195 8.09 -17.88 6.52
N VAL A 196 8.90 -17.19 5.71
CA VAL A 196 8.82 -15.73 5.56
C VAL A 196 7.44 -15.31 5.07
N SER A 197 6.93 -15.93 4.01
CA SER A 197 5.62 -15.61 3.45
C SER A 197 4.47 -15.91 4.43
N SER A 198 4.55 -17.00 5.19
CA SER A 198 3.54 -17.32 6.21
C SER A 198 3.52 -16.30 7.34
N VAL A 199 4.69 -15.92 7.87
CA VAL A 199 4.79 -14.88 8.91
C VAL A 199 4.23 -13.56 8.37
N SER A 200 4.61 -13.17 7.16
CA SER A 200 4.12 -11.96 6.51
C SER A 200 2.61 -11.99 6.30
N PHE A 201 2.03 -13.13 5.91
CA PHE A 201 0.59 -13.28 5.74
C PHE A 201 -0.16 -13.02 7.05
N PHE A 202 0.16 -13.74 8.13
CA PHE A 202 -0.57 -13.60 9.40
C PHE A 202 -0.38 -12.23 10.02
N LEU A 203 0.85 -11.70 10.02
CA LEU A 203 1.13 -10.39 10.57
C LEU A 203 0.44 -9.28 9.77
N SER A 204 0.34 -9.41 8.45
CA SER A 204 -0.40 -8.46 7.62
C SER A 204 -1.88 -8.38 7.97
N LEU A 205 -2.54 -9.52 8.28
CA LEU A 205 -3.95 -9.49 8.71
C LEU A 205 -4.12 -8.66 9.97
N ILE A 206 -3.19 -8.79 10.93
CA ILE A 206 -3.19 -8.01 12.17
C ILE A 206 -2.96 -6.52 11.86
N ILE A 207 -1.99 -6.20 11.00
CA ILE A 207 -1.66 -4.81 10.64
C ILE A 207 -2.82 -4.15 9.90
N ILE A 208 -3.36 -4.78 8.84
CA ILE A 208 -4.49 -4.27 8.06
C ILE A 208 -5.68 -3.99 8.98
N HIS A 209 -6.03 -4.95 9.84
CA HIS A 209 -7.11 -4.76 10.81
C HIS A 209 -6.85 -3.58 11.75
N SER A 210 -5.62 -3.49 12.27
CA SER A 210 -5.22 -2.42 13.18
C SER A 210 -5.24 -1.05 12.51
N LEU A 211 -4.72 -0.92 11.30
CA LEU A 211 -4.73 0.33 10.53
C LEU A 211 -6.17 0.80 10.27
N LEU A 212 -7.08 -0.10 9.88
CA LEU A 212 -8.48 0.25 9.67
C LEU A 212 -9.20 0.63 10.97
N LYS A 213 -8.87 -0.01 12.08
CA LYS A 213 -9.43 0.32 13.41
C LYS A 213 -8.89 1.67 13.89
N LEU A 214 -7.60 1.94 13.72
CA LEU A 214 -6.98 3.20 14.09
C LEU A 214 -7.43 4.35 13.17
N ALA A 215 -7.74 4.08 11.90
CA ALA A 215 -8.29 5.08 10.99
C ALA A 215 -9.63 5.65 11.46
N ALA A 216 -10.35 4.97 12.36
CA ALA A 216 -11.55 5.49 13.02
C ALA A 216 -11.27 6.73 13.91
N TYR A 217 -10.01 6.97 14.31
CA TYR A 217 -9.60 8.23 14.95
C TYR A 217 -9.52 9.41 13.96
N GLY A 218 -9.87 9.19 12.69
CA GLY A 218 -10.03 10.22 11.69
C GLY A 218 -8.70 10.88 11.33
N LYS A 219 -8.72 12.21 11.23
CA LYS A 219 -7.57 13.03 10.87
C LYS A 219 -6.37 12.90 11.83
N LYS A 220 -6.60 12.61 13.11
CA LYS A 220 -5.51 12.35 14.08
C LYS A 220 -4.69 11.12 13.69
N PHE A 221 -5.34 10.10 13.14
CA PHE A 221 -4.65 8.94 12.61
C PHE A 221 -3.77 9.31 11.41
N LEU A 222 -4.28 10.08 10.46
CA LEU A 222 -3.47 10.51 9.30
C LEU A 222 -2.22 11.28 9.75
N GLY A 223 -2.37 12.16 10.74
CA GLY A 223 -1.23 12.88 11.32
C GLY A 223 -0.23 11.95 12.00
N GLY A 224 -0.70 11.02 12.84
CA GLY A 224 0.16 10.02 13.49
C GLY A 224 0.86 9.10 12.49
N TYR A 225 0.15 8.67 11.46
CA TYR A 225 0.69 7.84 10.39
C TYR A 225 1.77 8.60 9.61
N ALA A 226 1.53 9.85 9.24
CA ALA A 226 2.52 10.69 8.56
C ALA A 226 3.78 10.94 9.42
N LEU A 227 3.63 11.09 10.74
CA LEU A 227 4.76 11.24 11.67
C LEU A 227 5.69 10.02 11.65
N ILE A 228 5.19 8.80 11.42
CA ILE A 228 6.04 7.61 11.32
C ILE A 228 7.07 7.76 10.19
N SER A 229 6.67 8.34 9.05
CA SER A 229 7.59 8.62 7.94
C SER A 229 8.68 9.60 8.34
N LEU A 230 8.34 10.67 9.05
CA LEU A 230 9.33 11.65 9.53
C LEU A 230 10.29 11.06 10.56
N ILE A 231 9.76 10.23 11.46
CA ILE A 231 10.60 9.54 12.44
C ILE A 231 11.52 8.56 11.72
N SER A 232 11.05 7.87 10.67
CA SER A 232 11.82 6.88 9.88
C SER A 232 13.16 7.39 9.33
N ILE A 233 13.32 8.71 9.19
CA ILE A 233 14.57 9.36 8.80
C ILE A 233 15.70 9.09 9.81
N LEU A 234 15.40 9.04 11.12
CA LEU A 234 16.42 8.95 12.18
C LEU A 234 17.18 7.60 12.23
N TRP A 235 16.78 6.64 11.40
CA TRP A 235 17.17 5.23 11.44
C TRP A 235 17.36 4.66 10.03
N ARG A 236 17.41 5.54 9.02
CA ARG A 236 17.87 5.30 7.64
C ARG A 236 19.20 6.00 7.44
#